data_AF-T0K9M5-F1
#
_entry.id   AF-T0K9M5-F1
#
_cell.length_a   1.000
_cell.length_b   1.000
_cell.length_c   1.000
_cell.angle_alpha   90.00
_cell.angle_beta   90.00
_cell.angle_gamma   90.00
#
_symmetry.space_group_name_H-M   'P 1'
#
loop_
_entity.id
_entity.type
_entity.pdbx_description
1 polymer ?
#
loop_
_entity_poly.entity_id
_entity_poly.type
_entity_poly.pdbx_seq_one_letter_code
_entity_poly.pdbx_strand_id
1 'polypeptide(L)'
;MTFLPDRLEGGSPYPLGASFDGLGVNFAIFSANADRIELCLFDPSGRKEIARLPLPECTDEVWHGYLPDARAGLLYGYRVHGPYAPEQGHRFNPNKLLLDPYARRLSGSLRWNDVLHGYPVRGKRADLARLIHQKCPEGLAGVA
;
A
#
# COMPACT_ATOMS: atom_id res chain seq x y z
N MET A 1 13.60 -5.48 19.96
CA MET A 1 12.95 -4.30 19.35
C MET A 1 13.60 -4.10 17.99
N THR A 2 12.90 -4.40 16.91
CA THR A 2 13.42 -4.15 15.56
C THR A 2 13.28 -2.65 15.31
N PHE A 3 14.38 -1.94 15.12
CA PHE A 3 14.36 -0.55 14.68
C PHE A 3 13.94 -0.55 13.21
N LEU A 4 12.84 0.14 12.89
CA LEU A 4 12.51 0.47 11.51
C LEU A 4 13.27 1.74 11.13
N PRO A 5 13.84 1.82 9.92
CA PRO A 5 14.49 3.04 9.47
C PRO A 5 13.46 4.15 9.24
N ASP A 6 13.91 5.41 9.31
CA ASP A 6 13.06 6.59 9.06
C ASP A 6 12.70 6.75 7.57
N ARG A 7 13.44 6.09 6.66
CA ARG A 7 13.25 6.11 5.21
C ARG A 7 13.68 4.80 4.56
N LEU A 8 13.12 4.53 3.38
CA LEU A 8 13.56 3.44 2.50
C LEU A 8 14.80 3.87 1.70
N GLU A 9 15.58 2.88 1.30
CA GLU A 9 16.62 3.05 0.28
C GLU A 9 16.01 2.93 -1.13
N GLY A 10 16.79 3.24 -2.17
CA GLY A 10 16.29 3.30 -3.55
C GLY A 10 15.77 1.97 -4.09
N GLY A 11 16.39 0.84 -3.73
CA GLY A 11 15.98 -0.48 -4.22
C GLY A 11 16.06 -0.62 -5.75
N SER A 12 15.21 -1.49 -6.30
CA SER A 12 15.17 -1.84 -7.72
C SER A 12 13.72 -1.89 -8.23
N PRO A 13 13.43 -1.43 -9.47
CA PRO A 13 12.11 -1.52 -10.08
C PRO A 13 11.68 -2.97 -10.37
N TYR A 14 12.61 -3.93 -10.36
CA TYR A 14 12.32 -5.34 -10.60
C TYR A 14 13.02 -6.27 -9.60
N PRO A 15 12.42 -7.43 -9.29
CA PRO A 15 11.10 -7.90 -9.75
C PRO A 15 9.94 -7.13 -9.08
N LEU A 16 8.76 -7.14 -9.71
CA LEU A 16 7.55 -6.54 -9.14
C LEU A 16 7.07 -7.31 -7.90
N GLY A 17 6.45 -6.57 -6.97
CA GLY A 17 6.01 -7.02 -5.66
C GLY A 17 7.09 -6.88 -4.58
N ALA A 18 6.85 -7.52 -3.44
CA ALA A 18 7.84 -7.67 -2.38
C ALA A 18 8.77 -8.87 -2.66
N SER A 19 10.08 -8.66 -2.56
CA SER A 19 11.10 -9.70 -2.74
C SER A 19 12.17 -9.61 -1.65
N PHE A 20 12.26 -10.66 -0.83
CA PHE A 20 13.31 -10.83 0.17
C PHE A 20 14.59 -11.39 -0.45
N ASP A 21 15.73 -10.78 -0.17
CA ASP A 21 17.04 -11.15 -0.72
C ASP A 21 18.02 -11.76 0.31
N GLY A 22 17.60 -11.87 1.58
CA GLY A 22 18.44 -12.33 2.69
C GLY A 22 18.90 -11.21 3.63
N LEU A 23 19.00 -9.98 3.13
CA LEU A 23 19.44 -8.79 3.86
C LEU A 23 18.30 -7.82 4.13
N GLY A 24 17.25 -7.84 3.31
CA GLY A 24 16.10 -6.96 3.41
C GLY A 24 15.04 -7.31 2.38
N VAL A 25 14.07 -6.42 2.21
CA VAL A 25 12.97 -6.59 1.25
C VAL A 25 12.97 -5.44 0.27
N ASN A 26 13.04 -5.78 -1.02
CA ASN A 26 12.75 -4.86 -2.11
C ASN A 26 11.25 -4.83 -2.39
N PHE A 27 10.66 -3.64 -2.49
CA PHE A 27 9.28 -3.41 -2.88
C PHE A 27 9.25 -2.69 -4.22
N ALA A 28 8.48 -3.22 -5.18
CA ALA A 28 8.27 -2.57 -6.47
C ALA A 28 6.81 -2.70 -6.94
N ILE A 29 6.17 -1.58 -7.29
CA ILE A 29 4.76 -1.55 -7.70
C ILE A 29 4.54 -0.56 -8.85
N PHE A 30 3.86 -1.02 -9.90
CA PHE A 30 3.50 -0.19 -11.04
C PHE A 30 2.37 0.79 -10.70
N SER A 31 2.55 2.07 -11.05
CA SER A 31 1.47 3.06 -11.12
C SER A 31 1.84 4.28 -11.95
N ALA A 32 1.29 4.35 -13.17
CA ALA A 32 1.51 5.46 -14.11
C ALA A 32 0.92 6.82 -13.67
N ASN A 33 -0.08 6.82 -12.78
CA ASN A 33 -0.85 8.03 -12.44
C ASN A 33 -0.79 8.39 -10.95
N ALA A 34 0.05 7.72 -10.16
CA ALA A 34 0.22 8.04 -8.75
C ALA A 34 1.14 9.27 -8.60
N ASP A 35 0.82 10.14 -7.63
CA ASP A 35 1.70 11.25 -7.24
C ASP A 35 2.69 10.85 -6.14
N ARG A 36 2.31 9.84 -5.34
CA ARG A 36 3.12 9.28 -4.24
C ARG A 36 2.57 7.93 -3.82
N ILE A 37 3.46 7.00 -3.48
CA ILE A 37 3.09 5.72 -2.86
C ILE A 37 3.75 5.60 -1.49
N GLU A 38 2.97 5.24 -0.49
CA GLU A 38 3.46 4.95 0.88
C GLU A 38 3.35 3.45 1.15
N LEU A 39 4.48 2.82 1.48
CA LEU A 39 4.56 1.50 2.07
C LEU A 39 4.08 1.57 3.52
N CYS A 40 3.01 0.86 3.84
CA CYS A 40 2.45 0.75 5.18
C CYS A 40 2.88 -0.58 5.78
N LEU A 41 3.58 -0.55 6.92
CA LEU A 41 4.04 -1.74 7.63
C LEU A 41 3.14 -2.01 8.83
N PHE A 42 2.90 -3.28 9.11
CA PHE A 42 2.05 -3.72 10.21
C PHE A 42 2.80 -4.57 11.21
N ASP A 43 2.29 -4.60 12.44
CA ASP A 43 2.72 -5.55 13.45
C ASP A 43 2.46 -7.01 13.01
N PRO A 44 3.08 -8.03 13.65
CA PRO A 44 2.86 -9.42 13.28
C PRO A 44 1.39 -9.89 13.38
N SER A 45 0.56 -9.18 14.14
CA SER A 45 -0.87 -9.47 14.23
C SER A 45 -1.68 -8.94 13.03
N GLY A 46 -1.11 -8.02 12.24
CA GLY A 46 -1.75 -7.36 11.11
C GLY A 46 -2.86 -6.37 11.52
N ARG A 47 -2.90 -5.98 12.80
CA ARG A 47 -3.97 -5.14 13.38
C ARG A 47 -3.54 -3.71 13.67
N LYS A 48 -2.23 -3.44 13.64
CA LYS A 48 -1.68 -2.12 13.91
C LYS A 48 -0.67 -1.75 12.84
N GLU A 49 -0.96 -0.69 12.10
CA GLU A 49 0.02 0.03 11.28
C GLU A 49 1.12 0.60 12.20
N ILE A 50 2.36 0.15 12.00
CA ILE A 50 3.53 0.51 12.82
C ILE A 50 4.44 1.55 12.14
N ALA A 51 4.40 1.63 10.81
CA ALA A 51 5.13 2.64 10.05
C ALA A 51 4.47 2.91 8.69
N ARG A 52 4.74 4.12 8.17
CA ARG A 52 4.43 4.53 6.80
C ARG A 52 5.66 5.17 6.20
N LEU A 53 6.16 4.59 5.13
CA LEU A 53 7.40 5.01 4.47
C LEU A 53 7.10 5.30 2.99
N PRO A 54 7.37 6.50 2.48
CA PRO A 54 7.24 6.79 1.06
C PRO A 54 8.20 5.91 0.24
N LEU A 55 7.74 5.38 -0.90
CA LEU A 55 8.64 4.80 -1.90
C LEU A 55 9.47 5.93 -2.54
N PRO A 56 10.80 5.89 -2.45
CA PRO A 56 11.66 7.02 -2.82
C PRO A 56 11.85 7.18 -4.33
N GLU A 57 11.78 6.09 -5.10
CA GLU A 57 12.17 6.07 -6.50
C GLU A 57 11.02 5.64 -7.40
N CYS A 58 11.04 6.13 -8.65
CA CYS A 58 10.10 5.72 -9.69
C CYS A 58 10.83 5.63 -11.04
N THR A 59 10.95 4.40 -11.58
CA THR A 59 11.61 4.12 -12.86
C THR A 59 10.60 3.45 -13.78
N ASP A 60 10.38 4.01 -14.97
CA ASP A 60 9.40 3.50 -15.95
C ASP A 60 8.03 3.21 -15.33
N GLU A 61 7.50 4.17 -14.56
CA GLU A 61 6.20 4.10 -13.87
C GLU A 61 6.12 3.02 -12.77
N VAL A 62 7.25 2.40 -12.43
CA VAL A 62 7.37 1.48 -11.30
C VAL A 62 7.95 2.22 -10.11
N TRP A 63 7.16 2.33 -9.05
CA TRP A 63 7.57 2.89 -7.77
C TRP A 63 8.29 1.82 -6.97
N HIS A 64 9.46 2.14 -6.43
CA HIS A 64 10.26 1.15 -5.70
C HIS A 64 11.03 1.74 -4.52
N GLY A 65 11.40 0.84 -3.61
CA GLY A 65 12.21 1.13 -2.44
C GLY A 65 12.66 -0.14 -1.75
N TYR A 66 13.74 -0.04 -0.97
CA TYR A 66 14.32 -1.16 -0.25
C TYR A 66 14.29 -0.91 1.27
N LEU A 67 13.85 -1.92 2.00
CA LEU A 67 13.80 -1.92 3.46
C LEU A 67 14.89 -2.87 3.99
N PRO A 68 16.04 -2.34 4.44
CA PRO A 68 17.09 -3.16 5.03
C PRO A 68 16.60 -3.84 6.32
N ASP A 69 17.18 -5.00 6.63
CA ASP A 69 16.91 -5.82 7.82
C ASP A 69 15.46 -6.34 7.97
N ALA A 70 14.58 -6.02 7.01
CA ALA A 70 13.28 -6.62 6.92
C ALA A 70 13.40 -8.13 6.73
N ARG A 71 12.57 -8.88 7.47
CA ARG A 71 12.53 -10.34 7.39
C ARG A 71 11.34 -10.78 6.57
N ALA A 72 11.49 -11.92 5.89
CA ALA A 72 10.37 -12.63 5.29
C ALA A 72 9.26 -12.86 6.33
N GLY A 73 8.00 -12.68 5.92
CA GLY A 73 6.84 -12.68 6.79
C GLY A 73 6.35 -11.30 7.23
N LEU A 74 7.05 -10.22 6.85
CA LEU A 74 6.64 -8.85 7.16
C LEU A 74 5.30 -8.54 6.50
N LEU A 75 4.37 -8.00 7.29
CA LEU A 75 3.03 -7.62 6.82
C LEU A 75 3.04 -6.19 6.29
N TYR A 76 2.52 -6.00 5.08
CA TYR A 76 2.53 -4.70 4.41
C TYR A 76 1.30 -4.44 3.54
N GLY A 77 1.11 -3.18 3.17
CA GLY A 77 0.19 -2.75 2.12
C GLY A 77 0.60 -1.36 1.61
N TYR A 78 -0.19 -0.80 0.69
CA TYR A 78 0.10 0.51 0.11
C TYR A 78 -1.00 1.53 0.36
N ARG A 79 -0.62 2.79 0.49
CA ARG A 79 -1.51 3.94 0.33
C ARG A 79 -1.02 4.77 -0.84
N VAL A 80 -1.89 4.93 -1.83
CA VAL A 80 -1.54 5.56 -3.11
C VAL A 80 -2.25 6.90 -3.21
N HIS A 81 -1.46 7.94 -3.39
CA HIS A 81 -1.88 9.32 -3.61
C HIS A 81 -1.93 9.59 -5.11
N GLY A 82 -2.84 10.47 -5.53
CA GLY A 82 -3.06 10.78 -6.93
C GLY A 82 -4.36 11.58 -7.10
N PRO A 83 -4.73 11.92 -8.34
CA PRO A 83 -5.95 12.66 -8.63
C PRO A 83 -7.21 11.87 -8.22
N TYR A 84 -8.18 12.57 -7.64
CA TYR A 84 -9.54 12.04 -7.50
C TYR A 84 -10.45 12.79 -8.47
N ALA A 85 -10.52 12.30 -9.70
CA ALA A 85 -11.37 12.81 -10.77
C ALA A 85 -12.16 11.64 -11.40
N PRO A 86 -13.24 11.16 -10.75
CA PRO A 86 -13.97 9.97 -11.19
C PRO A 86 -14.49 10.04 -12.62
N GLU A 87 -14.87 11.24 -13.08
CA GLU A 87 -15.30 11.52 -14.47
C GLU A 87 -14.20 11.22 -15.50
N GLN A 88 -12.94 11.25 -15.09
CA GLN A 88 -11.76 10.91 -15.90
C GLN A 88 -11.21 9.52 -15.55
N GLY A 89 -11.94 8.74 -14.74
CA GLY A 89 -11.52 7.42 -14.26
C GLY A 89 -10.55 7.43 -13.08
N HIS A 90 -10.02 8.58 -12.65
CA HIS A 90 -9.07 8.67 -11.55
C HIS A 90 -9.77 8.60 -10.18
N ARG A 91 -9.36 7.61 -9.36
CA ARG A 91 -10.04 7.28 -8.08
C ARG A 91 -9.07 7.12 -6.91
N PHE A 92 -7.93 7.79 -6.95
CA PHE A 92 -6.91 7.68 -5.91
C PHE A 92 -7.45 8.12 -4.55
N ASN A 93 -7.34 7.25 -3.55
CA ASN A 93 -7.79 7.55 -2.19
C ASN A 93 -6.83 6.96 -1.15
N PRO A 94 -5.84 7.73 -0.66
CA PRO A 94 -4.85 7.26 0.33
C PRO A 94 -5.46 6.86 1.68
N ASN A 95 -6.74 7.16 1.94
CA ASN A 95 -7.43 6.64 3.12
C ASN A 95 -7.71 5.13 3.03
N LYS A 96 -7.62 4.55 1.84
CA LYS A 96 -7.79 3.12 1.59
C LYS A 96 -6.43 2.44 1.60
N LEU A 97 -6.32 1.38 2.40
CA LEU A 97 -5.19 0.47 2.34
C LEU A 97 -5.39 -0.44 1.14
N LEU A 98 -4.40 -0.50 0.26
CA LEU A 98 -4.39 -1.32 -0.94
C LEU A 98 -3.48 -2.52 -0.74
N LEU A 99 -3.87 -3.65 -1.33
CA LEU A 99 -3.01 -4.83 -1.44
C LEU A 99 -2.02 -4.64 -2.58
N ASP A 100 -0.87 -5.28 -2.46
CA ASP A 100 0.06 -5.40 -3.57
C ASP A 100 -0.54 -6.33 -4.65
N PRO A 101 -0.71 -5.87 -5.90
CA PRO A 101 -1.20 -6.72 -6.99
C PRO A 101 -0.26 -7.90 -7.31
N TYR A 102 1.00 -7.82 -6.87
CA TYR A 102 2.03 -8.86 -7.04
C TYR A 102 2.30 -9.63 -5.73
N ALA A 103 1.47 -9.48 -4.70
CA ALA A 103 1.61 -10.24 -3.46
C ALA A 103 1.57 -11.75 -3.73
N ARG A 104 2.64 -12.46 -3.35
CA ARG A 104 2.70 -13.93 -3.45
C ARG A 104 1.91 -14.63 -2.35
N ARG A 105 1.63 -13.92 -1.25
CA ARG A 105 0.86 -14.41 -0.11
C ARG A 105 0.14 -13.25 0.57
N LEU A 106 -1.08 -13.52 1.02
CA LEU A 106 -1.87 -12.63 1.86
C LEU A 106 -2.01 -13.20 3.26
N SER A 107 -2.11 -12.32 4.26
CA SER A 107 -2.39 -12.67 5.65
C SER A 107 -3.65 -11.95 6.14
N GLY A 108 -4.46 -12.67 6.91
CA GLY A 108 -5.70 -12.17 7.51
C GLY A 108 -6.95 -12.50 6.70
N SER A 109 -8.05 -11.79 6.97
CA SER A 109 -9.36 -12.07 6.38
C SER A 109 -10.04 -10.77 5.98
N LEU A 110 -10.63 -10.76 4.78
CA LEU A 110 -11.43 -9.64 4.32
C LEU A 110 -12.73 -9.58 5.13
N ARG A 111 -12.92 -8.48 5.86
CA ARG A 111 -14.20 -8.18 6.49
C ARG A 111 -14.96 -7.18 5.63
N TRP A 112 -16.01 -7.64 4.98
CA TRP A 112 -16.88 -6.80 4.15
C TRP A 112 -17.53 -5.70 4.98
N ASN A 113 -17.35 -4.45 4.54
CA ASN A 113 -17.94 -3.26 5.11
C ASN A 113 -17.93 -2.16 4.04
N ASP A 114 -18.93 -1.27 4.04
CA ASP A 114 -19.06 -0.12 3.13
C ASP A 114 -17.79 0.74 3.08
N VAL A 115 -17.00 0.77 4.16
CA VAL A 115 -15.70 1.46 4.22
C VAL A 115 -14.65 0.92 3.25
N LEU A 116 -14.82 -0.28 2.69
CA LEU A 116 -13.97 -0.82 1.63
C LEU A 116 -14.11 -0.02 0.33
N HIS A 117 -15.26 0.65 0.12
CA HIS A 117 -15.48 1.46 -1.07
C HIS A 117 -14.73 2.78 -0.98
N GLY A 118 -14.14 3.21 -2.10
CA GLY A 118 -13.49 4.52 -2.26
C GLY A 118 -14.44 5.71 -2.12
N TYR A 119 -15.75 5.44 -2.07
CA TYR A 119 -16.86 6.38 -2.16
C TYR A 119 -17.99 6.01 -1.19
N PRO A 120 -18.90 6.93 -0.83
CA PRO A 120 -20.06 6.61 0.01
C PRO A 120 -21.08 5.77 -0.76
N VAL A 121 -21.22 4.49 -0.42
CA VAL A 121 -22.14 3.54 -1.10
C VAL A 121 -23.60 4.02 -1.12
N ARG A 122 -24.03 4.73 -0.08
CA ARG A 122 -25.40 5.28 0.05
C ARG A 122 -25.51 6.76 -0.33
N GLY A 123 -24.47 7.34 -0.93
CA GLY A 123 -24.44 8.75 -1.30
C GLY A 123 -25.21 9.03 -2.59
N LYS A 124 -25.87 10.19 -2.70
CA LYS A 124 -26.58 10.61 -3.92
C LYS A 124 -25.68 10.74 -5.16
N ARG A 125 -24.38 10.98 -4.96
CA ARG A 125 -23.35 11.04 -6.01
C ARG A 125 -22.69 9.69 -6.28
N ALA A 126 -23.10 8.63 -5.56
CA ALA A 126 -22.55 7.28 -5.65
C ALA A 126 -21.01 7.29 -5.71
N ASP A 127 -20.45 6.71 -6.77
CA ASP A 127 -19.03 6.57 -7.02
C ASP A 127 -18.33 7.84 -7.51
N LEU A 128 -19.06 8.93 -7.78
CA LEU A 128 -18.48 10.23 -8.14
C LEU A 128 -17.97 11.01 -6.92
N ALA A 129 -18.26 10.56 -5.69
CA ALA A 129 -17.84 11.22 -4.46
C ALA A 129 -16.73 10.45 -3.72
N ARG A 130 -15.74 11.15 -3.17
CA ARG A 130 -14.68 10.53 -2.36
C ARG A 130 -15.12 10.33 -0.92
N LEU A 131 -14.90 9.12 -0.38
CA LEU A 131 -15.00 8.91 1.06
C LEU A 131 -13.73 9.40 1.76
N ILE A 132 -13.84 10.52 2.49
CA ILE A 132 -12.70 11.25 3.08
C ILE A 132 -12.48 10.98 4.57
N HIS A 133 -13.50 10.55 5.31
CA HIS A 133 -13.45 10.46 6.79
C HIS A 133 -13.36 9.03 7.35
N GLN A 134 -13.36 7.99 6.49
CA GLN A 134 -13.28 6.59 6.92
C GLN A 134 -12.07 5.88 6.30
N LYS A 135 -11.16 5.46 7.18
CA LYS A 135 -10.05 4.56 6.84
C LYS A 135 -10.57 3.13 6.64
N CYS A 136 -9.98 2.44 5.68
CA CYS A 136 -10.20 1.01 5.52
C CYS A 136 -9.70 0.27 6.78
N PRO A 137 -10.47 -0.66 7.37
CA PRO A 137 -10.06 -1.42 8.54
C PRO A 137 -8.86 -2.30 8.17
N GLU A 138 -7.92 -2.37 9.10
CA GLU A 138 -6.74 -3.24 9.03
C GLU A 138 -7.18 -4.70 9.22
N GLY A 139 -6.53 -5.65 8.53
CA GLY A 139 -6.89 -7.07 8.67
C GLY A 139 -6.68 -7.94 7.43
N LEU A 140 -6.31 -7.36 6.29
CA LEU A 140 -5.78 -8.08 5.14
C LEU A 140 -4.54 -7.34 4.62
N ALA A 141 -3.41 -8.03 4.56
CA ALA A 141 -2.12 -7.46 4.18
C ALA A 141 -1.35 -8.43 3.29
N GLY A 142 -0.47 -7.89 2.44
CA GLY A 142 0.55 -8.66 1.76
C GLY A 142 1.59 -9.19 2.76
N VAL A 143 2.18 -10.34 2.43
CA VAL A 143 3.31 -10.91 3.17
C VAL A 143 4.54 -10.83 2.27
N ALA A 144 5.57 -10.12 2.75
CA ALA A 144 6.85 -9.97 2.07
C ALA A 144 7.74 -11.22 2.22
#